data_AF-A0A966TY58-F1
#
_entry.id   AF-A0A966TY58-F1
#
_cell.length_a   1.000
_cell.length_b   1.000
_cell.length_c   1.000
_cell.angle_alpha   90.00
_cell.angle_beta   90.00
_cell.angle_gamma   90.00
#
_symmetry.space_group_name_H-M   'P 1'
#
loop_
_entity.id
_entity.type
_entity.pdbx_description
1 polymer ?
#
loop_
_entity_poly.entity_id
_entity_poly.type
_entity_poly.pdbx_seq_one_letter_code
_entity_poly.pdbx_strand_id
1 'polypeptide(L)' 'SEAKAQSVPAYVIFHDRTLAEIAERMPANLDQLAEVPGVGATKLERYGDAVLEVMRRV' A
#
# COMPACT_ATOMS: atom_id res chain seq x y z
N SER A 1 24.12 -16.65 1.70
CA SER A 1 22.83 -17.34 1.97
C SER A 1 21.72 -16.37 1.65
N GLU A 2 21.33 -16.30 0.37
CA GLU A 2 20.59 -15.14 -0.16
C GLU A 2 19.75 -15.58 -1.36
N ALA A 3 18.86 -16.54 -1.13
CA ALA A 3 18.00 -17.05 -2.19
C ALA A 3 16.79 -17.75 -1.58
N LYS A 4 15.77 -16.95 -1.19
CA LYS A 4 14.38 -17.41 -0.98
C LYS A 4 13.37 -16.25 -0.79
N ALA A 5 13.67 -15.05 -1.29
CA ALA A 5 12.71 -13.95 -1.37
C ALA A 5 11.96 -13.91 -2.72
N GLN A 6 12.02 -15.00 -3.48
CA GLN A 6 11.29 -15.15 -4.74
C GLN A 6 10.19 -16.19 -4.55
N SER A 7 8.94 -15.74 -4.46
CA SER A 7 7.79 -16.47 -5.03
C SER A 7 6.46 -15.71 -4.93
N VAL A 8 6.40 -14.61 -4.18
CA VAL A 8 5.38 -13.60 -4.40
C VAL A 8 6.11 -12.28 -4.57
N PRO A 9 5.94 -11.59 -5.68
CA PRO A 9 6.52 -10.28 -5.80
C PRO A 9 5.93 -9.37 -4.71
N ALA A 10 6.76 -8.54 -4.08
CA ALA A 10 6.34 -7.62 -3.01
C ALA A 10 5.17 -6.69 -3.40
N TYR A 11 4.80 -6.65 -4.69
CA TYR A 11 3.69 -5.88 -5.23
C TYR A 11 2.27 -6.47 -5.00
N VAL A 12 2.10 -7.63 -4.36
CA VAL A 12 0.75 -8.21 -4.09
C VAL A 12 0.31 -8.03 -2.62
N ILE A 13 0.42 -6.82 -2.08
CA ILE A 13 -0.17 -6.48 -0.76
C ILE A 13 -1.59 -5.94 -0.93
N PHE A 14 -1.81 -5.17 -2.00
CA PHE A 14 -3.08 -4.58 -2.36
C PHE A 14 -3.54 -5.18 -3.69
N HIS A 15 -4.84 -5.43 -3.82
CA HIS A 15 -5.42 -5.81 -5.10
C HIS A 15 -5.43 -4.60 -6.04
N ASP A 16 -5.42 -4.82 -7.36
CA ASP A 16 -5.44 -3.75 -8.37
C ASP A 16 -6.52 -2.70 -8.13
N ARG A 17 -7.71 -3.14 -7.70
CA ARG A 17 -8.80 -2.21 -7.33
C ARG A 17 -8.41 -1.28 -6.18
N THR A 18 -7.74 -1.79 -5.15
CA THR A 18 -7.28 -0.96 -4.03
C THR A 18 -6.14 -0.04 -4.46
N LEU A 19 -5.22 -0.51 -5.32
CA LEU A 19 -4.15 0.35 -5.86
C LEU A 19 -4.72 1.49 -6.71
N ALA A 20 -5.71 1.21 -7.55
CA ALA A 20 -6.40 2.22 -8.35
C ALA A 20 -7.10 3.25 -7.45
N GLU A 21 -7.81 2.82 -6.41
CA GLU A 21 -8.45 3.72 -5.44
C GLU A 21 -7.44 4.57 -4.67
N ILE A 22 -6.29 4.02 -4.28
CA ILE A 22 -5.20 4.79 -3.65
C ILE A 22 -4.72 5.88 -4.62
N ALA A 23 -4.48 5.53 -5.88
CA ALA A 23 -4.01 6.46 -6.91
C ALA A 23 -5.04 7.53 -7.25
N GLU A 24 -6.34 7.21 -7.22
CA GLU A 24 -7.42 8.16 -7.47
C GLU A 24 -7.63 9.13 -6.30
N ARG A 25 -7.56 8.63 -5.07
CA ARG A 25 -7.80 9.42 -3.85
C ARG A 25 -6.59 10.23 -3.40
N MET A 26 -5.38 9.81 -3.79
CA MET A 26 -4.11 10.47 -3.43
C MET A 26 -4.00 10.80 -1.93
N PRO A 27 -4.12 9.81 -1.03
CA PRO A 27 -4.08 10.05 0.41
C PRO A 27 -2.73 10.64 0.83
N ALA A 28 -2.78 11.70 1.64
CA ALA A 28 -1.61 12.42 2.13
C ALA A 28 -1.20 12.03 3.55
N ASN A 29 -2.02 11.25 4.26
CA ASN A 29 -1.77 10.76 5.61
C ASN A 29 -2.42 9.40 5.88
N LEU A 30 -2.12 8.80 7.04
CA LEU A 30 -2.59 7.46 7.41
C LEU A 30 -4.12 7.39 7.57
N ASP A 31 -4.74 8.46 8.07
CA ASP A 31 -6.20 8.51 8.26
C ASP A 31 -6.92 8.45 6.91
N GLN A 32 -6.48 9.26 5.94
CA GLN A 32 -7.00 9.23 4.57
C GLN A 32 -6.73 7.90 3.89
N LEU A 33 -5.57 7.29 4.14
CA LEU A 33 -5.24 5.97 3.60
C LEU A 33 -6.12 4.86 4.21
N ALA A 34 -6.54 5.01 5.47
CA ALA A 34 -7.45 4.10 6.16
C ALA A 34 -8.88 4.13 5.58
N GLU A 35 -9.28 5.24 4.96
CA GLU A 35 -10.58 5.37 4.29
C GLU A 35 -10.64 4.64 2.94
N VAL A 36 -9.51 4.16 2.43
CA VAL A 36 -9.46 3.48 1.12
C VAL A 36 -10.00 2.05 1.22
N PRO A 37 -11.01 1.67 0.41
CA PRO A 37 -11.54 0.31 0.40
C PRO A 37 -10.45 -0.75 0.11
N GLY A 38 -10.31 -1.70 1.04
CA GLY A 38 -9.30 -2.77 0.96
C GLY A 38 -7.99 -2.48 1.70
N VAL A 39 -7.87 -1.29 2.31
CA VAL A 39 -6.82 -0.97 3.30
C VAL A 39 -7.36 -1.18 4.71
N GLY A 40 -7.24 -2.40 5.22
CA GLY A 40 -7.58 -2.70 6.62
C GLY A 40 -6.47 -2.31 7.60
N ALA A 41 -6.79 -2.27 8.89
CA ALA A 41 -5.87 -1.90 9.98
C ALA A 41 -4.50 -2.60 9.90
N THR A 42 -4.49 -3.92 9.68
CA THR A 42 -3.25 -4.70 9.55
C THR A 42 -2.37 -4.27 8.39
N LYS A 43 -2.96 -3.83 7.27
CA LYS A 43 -2.20 -3.35 6.11
C LYS A 43 -1.73 -1.91 6.34
N LEU A 44 -2.57 -1.09 6.97
CA LEU A 44 -2.23 0.27 7.34
C LEU A 44 -1.03 0.31 8.29
N GLU A 45 -1.05 -0.53 9.34
CA GLU A 45 0.04 -0.63 10.31
C GLU A 45 1.35 -1.10 9.67
N ARG A 46 1.30 -2.10 8.77
CA ARG A 46 2.52 -2.67 8.18
C ARG A 46 3.07 -1.86 7.01
N TYR A 47 2.22 -1.18 6.25
CA TYR A 47 2.57 -0.65 4.94
C TYR A 47 2.17 0.81 4.73
N GLY A 48 1.43 1.42 5.65
CA GLY A 48 0.88 2.77 5.48
C GLY A 48 1.96 3.81 5.20
N ASP A 49 3.02 3.83 6.00
CA ASP A 49 4.12 4.79 5.82
C ASP A 49 4.84 4.61 4.48
N ALA A 50 5.08 3.37 4.06
CA ALA A 50 5.72 3.07 2.79
C ALA A 50 4.85 3.49 1.59
N VAL A 51 3.53 3.28 1.67
CA VAL A 51 2.58 3.76 0.64
C VAL A 51 2.63 5.28 0.54
N LEU A 52 2.53 5.97 1.69
CA LEU A 52 2.56 7.44 1.71
C LEU A 52 3.91 7.98 1.21
N GLU A 53 5.01 7.27 1.42
CA GLU A 53 6.31 7.63 0.85
C GLU A 53 6.32 7.57 -0.67
N VAL A 54 5.72 6.54 -1.26
CA VAL A 54 5.56 6.44 -2.72
C VAL A 54 4.65 7.56 -3.23
N MET A 55 3.54 7.85 -2.55
CA MET A 55 2.61 8.92 -2.93
C MET A 55 3.24 10.31 -2.92
N ARG A 56 4.24 10.57 -2.07
CA ARG A 56 4.98 11.84 -2.06
C ARG A 56 5.97 12.01 -3.23
N ARG A 57 6.27 10.95 -3.98
CA ARG A 57 7.25 10.95 -5.08
C ARG A 57 6.62 11.07 -6.46
N VAL A 58 5.29 10.98 -6.56
CA VAL A 58 4.53 11.08 -7.81
C VAL A 58 3.95 12.47 -8.02
#